data_AF-G2P1X4-F1
#
_entry.id   AF-G2P1X4-F1
#
_cell.length_a   1.000
_cell.length_b   1.000
_cell.length_c   1.000
_cell.angle_alpha   90.00
_cell.angle_beta   90.00
_cell.angle_gamma   90.00
#
_symmetry.space_group_name_H-M   'P 1'
#
loop_
_entity.id
_entity.type
_entity.pdbx_description
1 polymer ?
#
loop_
_entity_poly.entity_id
_entity_poly.type
_entity_poly.pdbx_seq_one_letter_code
_entity_poly.pdbx_strand_id
1 'polypeptide(L)'
;MTSTALATAAPTAANWPPSQVGPPLLLSVVPNSGPAAGGNLVQLNGQNLRNVISVTFGGVPAQIVSQSSSGGGDWGGGWGGGGWPGGGWPGNPTNDVIVVIAPPHAPGSVQVLVTTTAGTSNSQVYTYVAPTPPTAFSITPTVGPTTGGTLYLITGTNLTGVTSVTFGGVPSAILTINPGGTSLIGITPAGPPGGGTVAVVLSGPNGTAAVPGGFTYFVAPPAPAPTNITPATGPAAGGTAFTINGTNLGSVLGVLFNGVPATGVTATATTVTGTTPPGVPGTATVTLVTATGTVTVPGGFLYV
;
A
#
# COMPACT_ATOMS: atom_id res chain seq x y z
N MET A 1 -96.85 10.09 16.87
CA MET A 1 -95.89 11.01 16.22
C MET A 1 -95.83 12.22 17.15
N THR A 2 -94.80 12.49 17.94
CA THR A 2 -93.38 12.67 17.62
C THR A 2 -92.52 12.35 18.85
N SER A 3 -91.41 11.65 18.64
CA SER A 3 -90.39 11.31 19.65
C SER A 3 -89.44 12.49 19.85
N THR A 4 -89.26 12.95 21.09
CA THR A 4 -88.25 13.93 21.50
C THR A 4 -87.01 13.18 21.98
N ALA A 5 -85.96 13.15 21.15
CA ALA A 5 -84.66 12.59 21.53
C ALA A 5 -83.85 13.64 22.32
N LEU A 6 -83.48 13.31 23.56
CA LEU A 6 -82.50 14.02 24.37
C LEU A 6 -81.10 13.77 23.77
N ALA A 7 -80.46 14.82 23.26
CA ALA A 7 -79.07 14.77 22.84
C ALA A 7 -78.17 14.72 24.08
N THR A 8 -77.57 13.57 24.37
CA THR A 8 -76.46 13.44 25.31
C THR A 8 -75.19 13.95 24.63
N ALA A 9 -74.56 14.97 25.22
CA ALA A 9 -73.31 15.52 24.74
C ALA A 9 -72.19 14.46 24.78
N ALA A 10 -71.45 14.32 23.68
CA ALA A 10 -70.27 13.47 23.61
C ALA A 10 -69.20 13.98 24.59
N PRO A 11 -68.51 13.11 25.35
CA PRO A 11 -67.42 13.54 26.21
C PRO A 11 -66.27 14.10 25.36
N THR A 12 -65.84 15.31 25.70
CA THR A 12 -64.64 15.96 25.15
C THR A 12 -63.43 15.06 25.31
N ALA A 13 -62.65 14.90 24.24
CA ALA A 13 -61.42 14.13 24.24
C ALA A 13 -60.53 14.51 25.44
N ALA A 14 -60.23 13.51 26.27
CA ALA A 14 -59.27 13.66 27.36
C ALA A 14 -57.92 14.11 26.76
N ASN A 15 -57.49 15.31 27.15
CA ASN A 15 -56.20 15.86 26.79
C ASN A 15 -55.13 15.09 27.59
N TRP A 16 -54.69 13.95 27.06
CA TRP A 16 -53.57 13.21 27.61
C TRP A 16 -52.32 14.11 27.56
N PRO A 17 -51.54 14.24 28.66
CA PRO A 17 -50.26 14.91 28.57
C PRO A 17 -49.41 14.20 27.52
N PRO A 18 -48.69 14.94 26.63
CA PRO A 18 -47.81 14.30 25.67
C PRO A 18 -46.86 13.40 26.45
N SER A 19 -46.77 12.14 26.04
CA SER A 19 -45.88 11.14 26.62
C SER A 19 -44.48 11.76 26.70
N GLN A 20 -44.05 12.10 27.91
CA GLN A 20 -42.78 12.80 28.11
C GLN A 20 -41.67 11.79 27.81
N VAL A 21 -41.17 11.79 26.57
CA VAL A 21 -40.03 10.98 26.18
C VAL A 21 -38.87 11.42 27.06
N GLY A 22 -38.31 10.48 27.84
CA GLY A 22 -37.17 10.78 28.71
C GLY A 22 -35.97 11.31 27.91
N PRO A 23 -34.96 11.90 28.57
CA PRO A 23 -33.77 12.36 27.86
C PRO A 23 -33.13 11.20 27.07
N PRO A 24 -32.47 11.50 25.93
CA PRO A 24 -31.75 10.49 25.17
C PRO A 24 -30.65 9.86 26.04
N LEU A 25 -30.54 8.55 26.02
CA LEU A 25 -29.54 7.78 26.77
C LEU A 25 -28.77 6.89 25.81
N LEU A 26 -27.47 7.12 25.68
CA LEU A 26 -26.57 6.29 24.89
C LEU A 26 -25.96 5.21 25.80
N LEU A 27 -26.34 3.95 25.54
CA LEU A 27 -25.92 2.80 26.34
C LEU A 27 -24.60 2.19 25.84
N SER A 28 -24.38 2.09 24.54
CA SER A 28 -23.12 1.55 24.01
C SER A 28 -22.79 2.00 22.60
N VAL A 29 -21.50 1.90 22.27
CA VAL A 29 -20.89 2.19 20.96
C VAL A 29 -20.17 0.92 20.52
N VAL A 30 -20.56 0.32 19.40
CA VAL A 30 -20.07 -0.98 18.94
C VAL A 30 -19.69 -0.92 17.45
N PRO A 31 -18.42 -1.18 17.10
CA PRO A 31 -17.28 -1.32 17.99
C PRO A 31 -17.02 0.01 18.75
N ASN A 32 -16.38 -0.07 19.92
CA ASN A 32 -15.96 1.10 20.70
C ASN A 32 -14.59 1.66 20.28
N SER A 33 -14.04 1.14 19.18
CA SER A 33 -12.79 1.60 18.58
C SER A 33 -12.79 1.39 17.07
N GLY A 34 -11.87 2.06 16.38
CA GLY A 34 -11.69 1.92 14.94
C GLY A 34 -10.55 2.79 14.40
N PRO A 35 -10.30 2.76 13.09
CA PRO A 35 -9.18 3.46 12.47
C PRO A 35 -9.32 4.99 12.59
N ALA A 36 -8.20 5.68 12.84
CA ALA A 36 -8.11 7.14 12.82
C ALA A 36 -8.60 7.77 11.49
N ALA A 37 -8.50 7.04 10.37
CA ALA A 37 -9.05 7.46 9.09
C ALA A 37 -10.59 7.51 9.04
N GLY A 38 -11.28 6.94 10.04
CA GLY A 38 -12.73 6.78 10.04
C GLY A 38 -13.21 5.80 8.97
N GLY A 39 -14.46 5.94 8.55
CA GLY A 39 -15.07 5.17 7.47
C GLY A 39 -15.67 3.83 7.89
N ASN A 40 -15.38 3.33 9.10
CA ASN A 40 -16.01 2.13 9.62
C ASN A 40 -17.43 2.41 10.12
N LEU A 41 -18.31 1.40 9.97
CA LEU A 41 -19.64 1.43 10.57
C LEU A 41 -19.52 1.29 12.09
N VAL A 42 -20.33 2.08 12.80
CA VAL A 42 -20.45 2.07 14.25
C VAL A 42 -21.93 2.03 14.60
N GLN A 43 -22.31 1.06 15.42
CA GLN A 43 -23.64 0.89 15.97
C GLN A 43 -23.72 1.55 17.35
N LEU A 44 -24.69 2.44 17.52
CA LEU A 44 -25.01 3.12 18.77
C LEU A 44 -26.30 2.52 19.31
N ASN A 45 -26.25 1.97 20.52
CA ASN A 45 -27.43 1.41 21.18
C ASN A 45 -27.83 2.31 22.34
N GLY A 46 -29.11 2.58 22.49
CA GLY A 46 -29.58 3.43 23.57
C GLY A 46 -31.09 3.45 23.74
N GLN A 47 -31.57 4.39 24.54
CA GLN A 47 -32.98 4.62 24.81
C GLN A 47 -33.33 6.06 24.41
N ASN A 48 -34.55 6.27 23.90
CA ASN A 48 -35.02 7.58 23.45
C ASN A 48 -34.10 8.20 22.37
N LEU A 49 -33.49 7.37 21.52
CA LEU A 49 -32.62 7.80 20.43
C LEU A 49 -33.37 7.94 19.11
N ARG A 50 -34.65 8.34 19.17
CA ARG A 50 -35.49 8.60 17.99
C ARG A 50 -35.36 10.06 17.55
N ASN A 51 -35.64 10.33 16.28
CA ASN A 51 -35.54 11.66 15.68
C ASN A 51 -34.15 12.30 15.89
N VAL A 52 -33.11 11.54 15.56
CA VAL A 52 -31.72 11.99 15.69
C VAL A 52 -31.47 13.14 14.71
N ILE A 53 -30.92 14.23 15.23
CA ILE A 53 -30.51 15.40 14.45
C ILE A 53 -29.06 15.25 14.03
N SER A 54 -28.19 14.83 14.96
CA SER A 54 -26.77 14.65 14.70
C SER A 54 -26.13 13.66 15.66
N VAL A 55 -25.10 12.98 15.18
CA VAL A 55 -24.17 12.19 16.00
C VAL A 55 -22.79 12.81 15.82
N THR A 56 -22.05 12.99 16.91
CA THR A 56 -20.68 13.55 16.85
C THR A 56 -19.68 12.66 17.59
N PHE A 57 -18.47 12.55 17.04
CA PHE A 57 -17.30 11.90 17.62
C PHE A 57 -16.25 12.97 17.90
N GLY A 58 -15.99 13.28 19.17
CA GLY A 58 -15.06 14.35 19.54
C GLY A 58 -15.46 15.73 19.00
N GLY A 59 -16.76 15.96 18.77
CA GLY A 59 -17.29 17.16 18.13
C GLY A 59 -17.35 17.13 16.60
N VAL A 60 -16.78 16.11 15.95
CA VAL A 60 -16.86 15.94 14.48
C VAL A 60 -18.15 15.20 14.12
N PRO A 61 -19.01 15.73 13.23
CA PRO A 61 -20.23 15.06 12.81
C PRO A 61 -19.97 13.72 12.10
N ALA A 62 -20.74 12.71 12.46
CA ALA A 62 -20.77 11.40 11.79
C ALA A 62 -21.91 11.32 10.78
N GLN A 63 -21.72 10.54 9.71
CA GLN A 63 -22.79 10.27 8.76
C GLN A 63 -23.74 9.21 9.33
N ILE A 64 -25.03 9.53 9.45
CA ILE A 64 -26.05 8.56 9.87
C ILE A 64 -26.43 7.69 8.67
N VAL A 65 -26.31 6.38 8.83
CA VAL A 65 -26.64 5.37 7.81
C VAL A 65 -28.07 4.87 8.00
N SER A 66 -28.43 4.56 9.25
CA SER A 66 -29.77 4.12 9.61
C SER A 66 -30.07 4.41 11.07
N GLN A 67 -31.36 4.45 11.39
CA GLN A 67 -31.87 4.57 12.76
C GLN A 67 -33.14 3.71 12.88
N SER A 68 -33.43 3.20 14.08
CA SER A 68 -34.69 2.54 14.37
C SER A 68 -35.87 3.44 13.97
N SER A 69 -36.80 2.91 13.17
CA SER A 69 -37.97 3.66 12.72
C SER A 69 -38.90 3.98 13.90
N SER A 70 -39.56 5.14 13.83
CA SER A 70 -40.55 5.57 14.82
C SER A 70 -41.86 4.76 14.80
N GLY A 71 -42.00 3.76 13.92
CA GLY A 71 -43.24 3.02 13.70
C GLY A 71 -43.32 1.68 14.43
N GLY A 72 -44.18 1.61 15.44
CA GLY A 72 -44.86 0.39 15.90
C GLY A 72 -44.00 -0.61 16.67
N GLY A 73 -44.25 -0.75 17.97
CA GLY A 73 -43.86 -1.99 18.66
C GLY A 73 -44.45 -3.20 17.93
N ASP A 74 -43.75 -4.33 18.03
CA ASP A 74 -44.30 -5.64 17.73
C ASP A 74 -45.65 -5.80 18.45
N TRP A 75 -46.75 -5.48 17.77
CA TRP A 75 -48.07 -5.98 18.12
C TRP A 75 -48.18 -7.39 17.54
N GLY A 76 -47.34 -8.30 18.05
CA GLY A 76 -47.41 -9.72 17.78
C GLY A 76 -48.61 -10.35 18.50
N GLY A 77 -49.76 -10.32 17.82
CA GLY A 77 -50.89 -11.25 17.91
C GLY A 77 -51.26 -11.91 19.24
N GLY A 78 -52.45 -11.57 19.75
CA GLY A 78 -53.17 -12.41 20.72
C GLY A 78 -54.23 -11.67 21.53
N TRP A 79 -55.29 -11.16 20.89
CA TRP A 79 -56.47 -10.71 21.64
C TRP A 79 -57.19 -11.93 22.22
N GLY A 80 -57.09 -12.10 23.54
CA GLY A 80 -57.82 -13.11 24.30
C GLY A 80 -58.17 -12.60 25.69
N GLY A 81 -59.27 -11.83 25.79
CA GLY A 81 -60.18 -11.67 26.93
C GLY A 81 -59.64 -11.49 28.35
N GLY A 82 -59.96 -10.34 28.96
CA GLY A 82 -60.05 -10.20 30.43
C GLY A 82 -59.56 -8.85 30.94
N GLY A 83 -60.45 -8.09 31.59
CA GLY A 83 -60.26 -6.68 31.95
C GLY A 83 -59.09 -6.38 32.88
N TRP A 84 -58.51 -5.19 32.68
CA TRP A 84 -57.62 -4.53 33.65
C TRP A 84 -58.02 -3.04 33.75
N PRO A 85 -58.45 -2.57 34.93
CA PRO A 85 -58.71 -1.17 35.18
C PRO A 85 -57.45 -0.49 35.75
N GLY A 86 -56.95 0.53 35.05
CA GLY A 86 -56.01 1.52 35.61
C GLY A 86 -54.52 1.18 35.47
N GLY A 87 -53.78 2.07 34.80
CA GLY A 87 -52.32 2.05 34.70
C GLY A 87 -51.84 1.95 33.26
N GLY A 88 -51.59 3.09 32.62
CA GLY A 88 -50.94 3.13 31.32
C GLY A 88 -49.57 2.45 31.39
N TRP A 89 -49.30 1.56 30.44
CA TRP A 89 -47.98 1.00 30.26
C TRP A 89 -47.00 2.14 29.98
N PRO A 90 -45.96 2.36 30.81
CA PRO A 90 -44.83 3.18 30.40
C PRO A 90 -44.30 2.53 29.13
N GLY A 91 -44.10 3.30 28.06
CA GLY A 91 -43.53 2.76 26.83
C GLY A 91 -42.34 1.88 27.17
N ASN A 92 -42.37 0.62 26.72
CA ASN A 92 -41.23 -0.29 26.83
C ASN A 92 -39.98 0.51 26.44
N PRO A 93 -38.91 0.55 27.26
CA PRO A 93 -37.67 1.19 26.84
C PRO A 93 -37.13 0.40 25.65
N THR A 94 -37.57 0.78 24.45
CA THR A 94 -37.13 0.15 23.22
C THR A 94 -35.66 0.49 23.09
N ASN A 95 -34.82 -0.53 22.98
CA ASN A 95 -33.44 -0.34 22.55
C ASN A 95 -33.50 0.26 21.13
N ASP A 96 -33.23 1.55 21.03
CA ASP A 96 -33.09 2.25 19.77
C ASP A 96 -31.65 2.05 19.29
N VAL A 97 -31.51 1.79 17.99
CA VAL A 97 -30.23 1.52 17.34
C VAL A 97 -30.01 2.55 16.25
N ILE A 98 -28.81 3.14 16.21
CA ILE A 98 -28.35 4.01 15.12
C ILE A 98 -27.09 3.40 14.54
N VAL A 99 -27.02 3.30 13.22
CA VAL A 99 -25.78 2.95 12.52
C VAL A 99 -25.23 4.23 11.90
N VAL A 100 -23.97 4.53 12.18
CA VAL A 100 -23.25 5.68 11.65
C VAL A 100 -21.94 5.26 10.99
N ILE A 101 -21.37 6.11 10.15
CA ILE A 101 -19.99 6.02 9.69
C ILE A 101 -19.15 6.94 10.57
N ALA A 102 -18.15 6.39 11.25
CA ALA A 102 -17.23 7.18 12.07
C ALA A 102 -16.45 8.17 11.18
N PRO A 103 -16.40 9.47 11.54
CA PRO A 103 -15.62 10.44 10.78
C PRO A 103 -14.12 10.23 11.02
N PRO A 104 -13.23 10.74 10.14
CA PRO A 104 -11.80 10.80 10.41
C PRO A 104 -11.50 11.66 11.64
N HIS A 105 -10.56 11.23 12.47
CA HIS A 105 -10.12 11.96 13.66
C HIS A 105 -8.68 11.58 14.03
N ALA A 106 -7.96 12.46 14.72
CA ALA A 106 -6.63 12.14 15.25
C ALA A 106 -6.71 10.93 16.22
N PRO A 107 -5.67 10.08 16.29
CA PRO A 107 -5.63 8.95 17.23
C PRO A 107 -5.85 9.39 18.68
N GLY A 108 -6.61 8.60 19.42
CA GLY A 108 -6.97 8.87 20.82
C GLY A 108 -8.43 8.61 21.12
N SER A 109 -8.77 8.68 22.41
CA SER A 109 -10.15 8.51 22.88
C SER A 109 -10.94 9.81 22.76
N VAL A 110 -12.14 9.72 22.19
CA VAL A 110 -13.09 10.83 22.06
C VAL A 110 -14.43 10.46 22.68
N GLN A 111 -15.24 11.49 22.94
CA GLN A 111 -16.62 11.32 23.39
C GLN A 111 -17.57 11.25 22.18
N VAL A 112 -18.50 10.31 22.23
CA VAL A 112 -19.62 10.14 21.28
C VAL A 112 -20.88 10.68 21.93
N LEU A 113 -21.55 11.58 21.23
CA LEU A 113 -22.80 12.19 21.67
C LEU A 113 -23.84 12.05 20.56
N VAL A 114 -25.08 11.78 20.96
CA VAL A 114 -26.25 11.76 20.09
C VAL A 114 -27.15 12.92 20.47
N THR A 115 -27.49 13.76 19.50
CA THR A 115 -28.44 14.86 19.69
C THR A 115 -29.74 14.52 18.99
N THR A 116 -30.83 14.52 19.74
CA THR A 116 -32.21 14.35 19.26
C THR A 116 -32.99 15.65 19.48
N THR A 117 -34.24 15.69 19.03
CA THR A 117 -35.15 16.80 19.33
C THR A 117 -35.45 16.94 20.83
N ALA A 118 -35.22 15.91 21.64
CA ALA A 118 -35.45 15.90 23.09
C ALA A 118 -34.22 16.35 23.90
N GLY A 119 -33.06 16.52 23.27
CA GLY A 119 -31.82 16.95 23.92
C GLY A 119 -30.59 16.18 23.45
N THR A 120 -29.49 16.31 24.19
CA THR A 120 -28.23 15.60 23.93
C THR A 120 -28.06 14.46 24.93
N SER A 121 -27.57 13.31 24.47
CA SER A 121 -27.33 12.15 25.32
C SER A 121 -26.16 12.34 26.29
N ASN A 122 -26.00 11.40 27.23
CA ASN A 122 -24.70 11.18 27.87
C ASN A 122 -23.62 10.87 26.82
N SER A 123 -22.37 10.97 27.24
CA SER A 123 -21.23 10.63 26.39
C SER A 123 -20.83 9.16 26.55
N GLN A 124 -20.38 8.56 25.46
CA GLN A 124 -19.66 7.29 25.48
C GLN A 124 -18.30 7.41 24.81
N VAL A 125 -17.35 6.58 25.23
CA VAL A 125 -15.99 6.64 24.69
C VAL A 125 -15.88 5.86 23.39
N TYR A 126 -15.27 6.47 22.40
CA TYR A 126 -14.79 5.82 21.18
C TYR A 126 -13.30 6.08 21.00
N THR A 127 -12.51 5.05 20.73
CA THR A 127 -11.05 5.17 20.58
C THR A 127 -10.63 5.05 19.13
N TYR A 128 -10.07 6.12 18.59
CA TYR A 128 -9.41 6.13 17.28
C TYR A 128 -8.00 5.54 17.41
N VAL A 129 -7.75 4.46 16.68
CA VAL A 129 -6.50 3.71 16.67
C VAL A 129 -5.63 4.21 15.52
N ALA A 130 -4.37 4.53 15.82
CA ALA A 130 -3.39 4.89 14.81
C ALA A 130 -3.10 3.70 13.87
N PRO A 131 -2.92 3.94 12.57
CA PRO A 131 -2.46 2.89 11.67
C PRO A 131 -1.05 2.45 12.08
N THR A 132 -0.76 1.15 11.97
CA THR A 132 0.58 0.64 12.25
C THR A 132 1.51 0.98 11.09
N PRO A 133 2.62 1.73 11.31
CA PRO A 133 3.54 2.06 10.24
C PRO A 133 4.25 0.82 9.70
N PRO A 134 4.78 0.89 8.47
CA PRO A 134 5.71 -0.13 7.97
C PRO A 134 6.95 -0.23 8.87
N THR A 135 7.60 -1.38 8.87
CA THR A 135 8.96 -1.52 9.38
C THR A 135 9.82 -2.22 8.34
N ALA A 136 11.10 -1.87 8.27
CA ALA A 136 12.06 -2.51 7.39
C ALA A 136 13.20 -3.09 8.22
N PHE A 137 13.57 -4.34 7.95
CA PHE A 137 14.64 -5.06 8.65
C PHE A 137 15.93 -5.08 7.84
N SER A 138 15.83 -5.33 6.53
CA SER A 138 16.99 -5.43 5.66
C SER A 138 16.64 -5.15 4.20
N ILE A 139 17.68 -4.86 3.42
CA ILE A 139 17.65 -4.80 1.96
C ILE A 139 18.75 -5.71 1.39
N THR A 140 18.42 -6.49 0.36
CA THR A 140 19.37 -7.38 -0.32
C THR A 140 19.22 -7.24 -1.84
N PRO A 141 20.30 -7.00 -2.59
CA PRO A 141 21.65 -6.68 -2.11
C PRO A 141 21.69 -5.30 -1.41
N THR A 142 22.75 -5.04 -0.65
CA THR A 142 22.99 -3.74 0.01
C THR A 142 23.78 -2.76 -0.85
N VAL A 143 24.22 -3.19 -2.04
CA VAL A 143 25.06 -2.42 -2.96
C VAL A 143 24.62 -2.57 -4.41
N GLY A 144 24.88 -1.55 -5.24
CA GLY A 144 24.55 -1.54 -6.68
C GLY A 144 25.29 -0.43 -7.44
N PRO A 145 25.27 -0.44 -8.79
CA PRO A 145 25.98 0.53 -9.59
C PRO A 145 25.25 1.89 -9.60
N THR A 146 25.98 2.99 -9.74
CA THR A 146 25.42 4.35 -9.84
C THR A 146 24.42 4.54 -10.98
N THR A 147 24.44 3.69 -12.00
CA THR A 147 23.45 3.66 -13.08
C THR A 147 22.06 3.17 -12.66
N GLY A 148 21.93 2.61 -11.46
CA GLY A 148 20.70 1.96 -11.00
C GLY A 148 20.47 0.60 -11.68
N GLY A 149 19.24 0.10 -11.61
CA GLY A 149 18.83 -1.14 -12.28
C GLY A 149 19.03 -2.42 -11.45
N THR A 150 19.58 -2.31 -10.24
CA THR A 150 19.69 -3.46 -9.32
C THR A 150 18.32 -3.86 -8.77
N LEU A 151 17.93 -5.12 -8.98
CA LEU A 151 16.81 -5.73 -8.27
C LEU A 151 17.13 -5.84 -6.79
N TYR A 152 16.24 -5.34 -5.94
CA TYR A 152 16.38 -5.42 -4.49
C TYR A 152 15.16 -6.07 -3.84
N LEU A 153 15.40 -6.74 -2.72
CA LEU A 153 14.40 -7.30 -1.81
C LEU A 153 14.52 -6.59 -0.47
N ILE A 154 13.45 -5.96 -0.02
CA ILE A 154 13.31 -5.47 1.36
C ILE A 154 12.47 -6.45 2.16
N THR A 155 12.90 -6.79 3.37
CA THR A 155 12.11 -7.56 4.35
C THR A 155 11.65 -6.66 5.50
N GLY A 156 10.49 -6.95 6.09
CA GLY A 156 9.87 -6.07 7.06
C GLY A 156 8.52 -6.54 7.58
N THR A 157 7.72 -5.61 8.12
CA THR A 157 6.32 -5.82 8.47
C THR A 157 5.45 -4.66 8.00
N ASN A 158 4.14 -4.91 7.86
CA ASN A 158 3.14 -3.93 7.41
C ASN A 158 3.49 -3.27 6.06
N LEU A 159 4.17 -4.02 5.17
CA LEU A 159 4.61 -3.49 3.88
C LEU A 159 3.49 -3.33 2.85
N THR A 160 2.32 -3.94 3.06
CA THR A 160 1.17 -3.84 2.14
C THR A 160 0.69 -2.40 1.93
N GLY A 161 0.90 -1.51 2.90
CA GLY A 161 0.56 -0.09 2.80
C GLY A 161 1.64 0.78 2.14
N VAL A 162 2.80 0.22 1.78
CA VAL A 162 3.88 0.99 1.14
C VAL A 162 3.50 1.33 -0.30
N THR A 163 3.59 2.60 -0.63
CA THR A 163 3.24 3.16 -1.96
C THR A 163 4.45 3.73 -2.69
N SER A 164 5.51 4.06 -1.95
CA SER A 164 6.78 4.52 -2.52
C SER A 164 7.97 4.03 -1.71
N VAL A 165 9.07 3.80 -2.41
CA VAL A 165 10.39 3.60 -1.81
C VAL A 165 11.33 4.61 -2.47
N THR A 166 12.18 5.26 -1.69
CA THR A 166 13.14 6.25 -2.18
C THR A 166 14.56 5.88 -1.76
N PHE A 167 15.53 6.20 -2.61
CA PHE A 167 16.96 6.02 -2.40
C PHE A 167 17.62 7.40 -2.44
N GLY A 168 18.03 7.94 -1.29
CA GLY A 168 18.55 9.32 -1.21
C GLY A 168 17.55 10.37 -1.68
N GLY A 169 16.24 10.11 -1.53
CA GLY A 169 15.16 10.97 -2.02
C GLY A 169 14.72 10.69 -3.47
N VAL A 170 15.44 9.86 -4.22
CA VAL A 170 15.05 9.49 -5.60
C VAL A 170 14.07 8.31 -5.55
N PRO A 171 12.87 8.41 -6.15
CA PRO A 171 11.91 7.32 -6.19
C PRO A 171 12.44 6.08 -6.92
N SER A 172 12.20 4.90 -6.35
CA SER A 172 12.46 3.60 -6.99
C SER A 172 11.17 2.99 -7.55
N ALA A 173 11.32 2.02 -8.45
CA ALA A 173 10.19 1.24 -8.96
C ALA A 173 9.90 0.06 -8.02
N ILE A 174 8.67 -0.02 -7.50
CA ILE A 174 8.18 -1.21 -6.78
C ILE A 174 7.61 -2.17 -7.82
N LEU A 175 8.08 -3.42 -7.82
CA LEU A 175 7.59 -4.47 -8.73
C LEU A 175 6.48 -5.29 -8.09
N THR A 176 6.66 -5.66 -6.82
CA THR A 176 5.66 -6.45 -6.09
C THR A 176 5.84 -6.29 -4.58
N ILE A 177 4.74 -6.45 -3.87
CA ILE A 177 4.70 -6.54 -2.42
C ILE A 177 4.02 -7.86 -2.10
N ASN A 178 4.62 -8.65 -1.20
CA ASN A 178 4.00 -9.89 -0.76
C ASN A 178 2.66 -9.59 -0.08
N PRO A 179 1.57 -10.36 -0.35
CA PRO A 179 0.26 -10.13 0.26
C PRO A 179 0.24 -10.15 1.79
N GLY A 180 1.18 -10.87 2.42
CA GLY A 180 1.37 -10.89 3.87
C GLY A 180 2.12 -9.66 4.43
N GLY A 181 2.58 -8.74 3.58
CA GLY A 181 3.24 -7.50 4.00
C GLY A 181 4.61 -7.70 4.64
N THR A 182 5.30 -8.80 4.35
CA THR A 182 6.59 -9.16 4.93
C THR A 182 7.77 -8.94 3.99
N SER A 183 7.52 -8.77 2.69
CA SER A 183 8.56 -8.48 1.70
C SER A 183 8.08 -7.59 0.56
N LEU A 184 9.02 -6.84 -0.01
CA LEU A 184 8.84 -5.94 -1.15
C LEU A 184 10.01 -6.10 -2.11
N ILE A 185 9.73 -6.23 -3.40
CA ILE A 185 10.75 -6.28 -4.47
C ILE A 185 10.63 -5.02 -5.32
N GLY A 186 11.78 -4.44 -5.68
CA GLY A 186 11.85 -3.28 -6.55
C GLY A 186 13.15 -3.20 -7.35
N ILE A 187 13.30 -2.11 -8.10
CA ILE A 187 14.50 -1.79 -8.89
C ILE A 187 15.05 -0.45 -8.43
N THR A 188 16.35 -0.43 -8.11
CA THR A 188 17.05 0.79 -7.70
C THR A 188 17.05 1.86 -8.81
N PRO A 189 16.82 3.14 -8.47
CA PRO A 189 16.98 4.23 -9.41
C PRO A 189 18.47 4.52 -9.65
N ALA A 190 18.76 5.45 -10.56
CA ALA A 190 20.10 5.99 -10.68
C ALA A 190 20.52 6.67 -9.36
N GLY A 191 21.74 6.38 -8.92
CA GLY A 191 22.33 6.92 -7.70
C GLY A 191 23.19 8.16 -7.94
N PRO A 192 23.80 8.72 -6.89
CA PRO A 192 24.74 9.82 -7.01
C PRO A 192 25.94 9.45 -7.92
N PRO A 193 26.40 10.33 -8.83
CA PRO A 193 27.47 9.99 -9.78
C PRO A 193 28.79 9.54 -9.14
N GLY A 194 29.11 10.05 -7.94
CA GLY A 194 30.30 9.67 -7.18
C GLY A 194 30.16 8.38 -6.36
N GLY A 195 29.00 7.72 -6.41
CA GLY A 195 28.68 6.62 -5.50
C GLY A 195 28.40 7.10 -4.07
N GLY A 196 28.49 6.17 -3.12
CA GLY A 196 28.27 6.40 -1.70
C GLY A 196 26.97 5.81 -1.17
N THR A 197 26.83 5.83 0.15
CA THR A 197 25.67 5.30 0.87
C THR A 197 24.54 6.33 0.91
N VAL A 198 23.33 5.90 0.53
CA VAL A 198 22.12 6.70 0.61
C VAL A 198 21.10 6.08 1.56
N ALA A 199 20.30 6.91 2.20
CA ALA A 199 19.17 6.44 2.99
C ALA A 199 18.11 5.81 2.07
N VAL A 200 17.52 4.68 2.52
CA VAL A 200 16.38 4.07 1.84
C VAL A 200 15.15 4.23 2.72
N VAL A 201 14.10 4.84 2.19
CA VAL A 201 12.88 5.18 2.94
C VAL A 201 11.66 4.63 2.22
N LEU A 202 10.87 3.86 2.95
CA LEU A 202 9.55 3.37 2.56
C LEU A 202 8.50 4.37 3.05
N SER A 203 7.48 4.64 2.24
CA SER A 203 6.40 5.56 2.59
C SER A 203 5.04 5.03 2.15
N GLY A 204 4.04 5.27 2.98
CA GLY A 204 2.66 4.88 2.74
C GLY A 204 1.68 5.67 3.59
N PRO A 205 0.36 5.48 3.38
CA PRO A 205 -0.68 6.15 4.18
C PRO A 205 -0.56 5.89 5.68
N ASN A 206 0.04 4.76 6.06
CA ASN A 206 0.23 4.35 7.45
C ASN A 206 1.51 4.92 8.09
N GLY A 207 2.33 5.67 7.34
CA GLY A 207 3.57 6.27 7.81
C GLY A 207 4.80 5.88 6.98
N THR A 208 5.97 6.09 7.56
CA THR A 208 7.27 5.89 6.90
C THR A 208 8.17 4.95 7.67
N ALA A 209 9.06 4.25 6.98
CA ALA A 209 10.10 3.41 7.58
C ALA A 209 11.44 3.63 6.88
N ALA A 210 12.53 3.68 7.64
CA ALA A 210 13.88 3.68 7.09
C ALA A 210 14.45 2.26 7.08
N VAL A 211 15.14 1.88 6.01
CA VAL A 211 15.92 0.63 5.98
C VAL A 211 17.22 0.83 6.77
N PRO A 212 17.53 -0.02 7.75
CA PRO A 212 18.80 0.03 8.46
C PRO A 212 19.99 -0.08 7.50
N GLY A 213 20.99 0.80 7.66
CA GLY A 213 22.21 0.80 6.84
C GLY A 213 22.07 1.39 5.43
N GLY A 214 20.85 1.64 4.95
CA GLY A 214 20.62 2.22 3.62
C GLY A 214 21.10 1.34 2.47
N PHE A 215 21.53 1.97 1.38
CA PHE A 215 22.04 1.28 0.18
C PHE A 215 23.28 2.00 -0.35
N THR A 216 24.31 1.25 -0.74
CA THR A 216 25.58 1.84 -1.21
C THR A 216 25.71 1.73 -2.72
N TYR A 217 25.80 2.88 -3.37
CA TYR A 217 26.13 2.96 -4.78
C TYR A 217 27.64 2.90 -5.02
N PHE A 218 28.08 2.07 -5.95
CA PHE A 218 29.45 2.05 -6.44
C PHE A 218 29.51 2.54 -7.89
N VAL A 219 30.59 3.21 -8.26
CA VAL A 219 30.84 3.59 -9.65
C VAL A 219 31.28 2.34 -10.39
N ALA A 220 30.43 1.84 -11.30
CA ALA A 220 30.79 0.69 -12.12
C ALA A 220 31.97 1.06 -13.05
N PRO A 221 32.96 0.17 -13.23
CA PRO A 221 33.96 0.36 -14.27
C PRO A 221 33.29 0.56 -15.63
N PRO A 222 33.80 1.46 -16.49
CA PRO A 222 33.27 1.62 -17.83
C PRO A 222 33.30 0.30 -18.62
N ALA A 223 32.25 0.03 -19.40
CA ALA A 223 32.21 -1.17 -20.24
C ALA A 223 33.31 -1.15 -21.32
N PRO A 224 33.87 -2.31 -21.70
CA PRO A 224 34.78 -2.41 -22.84
C PRO A 224 34.10 -1.94 -24.13
N ALA A 225 34.78 -1.12 -24.91
CA ALA A 225 34.30 -0.63 -26.19
C ALA A 225 35.34 -0.92 -27.29
N PRO A 226 35.33 -2.13 -27.88
CA PRO A 226 36.15 -2.43 -29.05
C PRO A 226 35.67 -1.65 -30.27
N THR A 227 36.61 -1.22 -31.10
CA THR A 227 36.36 -0.40 -32.30
C THR A 227 36.63 -1.17 -33.59
N ASN A 228 37.73 -1.92 -33.64
CA ASN A 228 38.09 -2.75 -34.77
C ASN A 228 38.99 -3.92 -34.37
N ILE A 229 39.16 -4.87 -35.29
CA ILE A 229 40.17 -5.93 -35.25
C ILE A 229 41.07 -5.82 -36.48
N THR A 230 42.37 -5.98 -36.29
CA THR A 230 43.40 -5.90 -37.33
C THR A 230 44.42 -7.03 -37.19
N PRO A 231 44.71 -7.80 -38.26
CA PRO A 231 43.97 -7.86 -39.51
C PRO A 231 42.52 -8.37 -39.30
N ALA A 232 41.60 -7.97 -40.18
CA ALA A 232 40.20 -8.40 -40.13
C ALA A 232 39.95 -9.72 -40.91
N THR A 233 41.00 -10.31 -41.48
CA THR A 233 40.93 -11.53 -42.29
C THR A 233 42.12 -12.44 -42.01
N GLY A 234 41.97 -13.75 -42.21
CA GLY A 234 43.08 -14.72 -42.13
C GLY A 234 42.68 -16.15 -42.49
N PRO A 235 43.63 -17.09 -42.54
CA PRO A 235 43.38 -18.45 -43.03
C PRO A 235 42.42 -19.24 -42.15
N ALA A 236 41.57 -20.09 -42.74
CA ALA A 236 40.70 -21.04 -42.03
C ALA A 236 41.46 -21.97 -41.04
N ALA A 237 42.75 -22.22 -41.28
CA ALA A 237 43.60 -22.98 -40.35
C ALA A 237 43.87 -22.26 -39.01
N GLY A 238 43.54 -20.98 -38.87
CA GLY A 238 43.88 -20.17 -37.70
C GLY A 238 45.33 -19.69 -37.71
N GLY A 239 45.82 -19.22 -36.55
CA GLY A 239 47.22 -18.80 -36.39
C GLY A 239 47.51 -17.34 -36.75
N THR A 240 46.50 -16.54 -37.07
CA THR A 240 46.70 -15.11 -37.38
C THR A 240 46.84 -14.32 -36.09
N ALA A 241 47.96 -13.61 -35.92
CA ALA A 241 48.10 -12.66 -34.83
C ALA A 241 47.15 -11.47 -35.08
N PHE A 242 46.27 -11.17 -34.13
CA PHE A 242 45.32 -10.07 -34.21
C PHE A 242 45.58 -9.02 -33.12
N THR A 243 45.15 -7.80 -33.42
CA THR A 243 45.06 -6.67 -32.49
C THR A 243 43.66 -6.08 -32.58
N ILE A 244 42.95 -6.05 -31.47
CA ILE A 244 41.66 -5.37 -31.30
C ILE A 244 41.94 -4.05 -30.60
N ASN A 245 41.53 -2.92 -31.19
CA ASN A 245 41.68 -1.60 -30.58
C ASN A 245 40.36 -1.14 -29.97
N GLY A 246 40.43 -0.30 -28.93
CA GLY A 246 39.25 0.28 -28.31
C GLY A 246 39.56 1.04 -27.03
N THR A 247 38.56 1.15 -26.16
CA THR A 247 38.70 1.73 -24.82
C THR A 247 38.18 0.79 -23.75
N ASN A 248 38.70 0.91 -22.53
CA ASN A 248 38.32 0.09 -21.37
C ASN A 248 38.52 -1.42 -21.60
N LEU A 249 39.51 -1.80 -22.39
CA LEU A 249 39.75 -3.21 -22.74
C LEU A 249 40.55 -3.97 -21.66
N GLY A 250 41.03 -3.28 -20.61
CA GLY A 250 41.91 -3.88 -19.60
C GLY A 250 41.27 -4.98 -18.76
N SER A 251 39.93 -5.09 -18.75
CA SER A 251 39.19 -6.14 -18.04
C SER A 251 38.85 -7.35 -18.93
N VAL A 252 39.36 -7.39 -20.16
CA VAL A 252 39.15 -8.51 -21.09
C VAL A 252 40.00 -9.70 -20.66
N LEU A 253 39.35 -10.84 -20.49
CA LEU A 253 39.95 -12.10 -20.07
C LEU A 253 40.18 -13.07 -21.23
N GLY A 254 39.47 -12.88 -22.35
CA GLY A 254 39.56 -13.77 -23.51
C GLY A 254 38.86 -13.19 -24.74
N VAL A 255 39.10 -13.82 -25.89
CA VAL A 255 38.45 -13.50 -27.16
C VAL A 255 37.93 -14.79 -27.78
N LEU A 256 36.70 -14.78 -28.25
CA LEU A 256 36.06 -15.90 -28.95
C LEU A 256 35.81 -15.53 -30.41
N PHE A 257 36.01 -16.50 -31.31
CA PHE A 257 35.68 -16.44 -32.73
C PHE A 257 34.60 -17.49 -33.01
N ASN A 258 33.35 -17.07 -33.25
CA ASN A 258 32.17 -17.97 -33.31
C ASN A 258 32.10 -18.94 -32.11
N GLY A 259 32.46 -18.48 -30.91
CA GLY A 259 32.48 -19.28 -29.68
C GLY A 259 33.76 -20.09 -29.46
N VAL A 260 34.70 -20.14 -30.41
CA VAL A 260 35.99 -20.83 -30.26
C VAL A 260 37.03 -19.88 -29.64
N PRO A 261 37.72 -20.26 -28.56
CA PRO A 261 38.66 -19.38 -27.88
C PRO A 261 39.96 -19.15 -28.67
N ALA A 262 40.40 -17.90 -28.71
CA ALA A 262 41.74 -17.51 -29.16
C ALA A 262 42.82 -17.88 -28.13
N THR A 263 44.07 -17.98 -28.59
CA THR A 263 45.23 -18.28 -27.73
C THR A 263 46.12 -17.07 -27.56
N GLY A 264 46.93 -17.06 -26.50
CA GLY A 264 47.89 -15.98 -26.23
C GLY A 264 47.25 -14.62 -25.99
N VAL A 265 46.01 -14.59 -25.49
CA VAL A 265 45.25 -13.34 -25.31
C VAL A 265 45.89 -12.50 -24.21
N THR A 266 46.24 -11.26 -24.54
CA THR A 266 46.70 -10.24 -23.60
C THR A 266 45.92 -8.95 -23.81
N ALA A 267 45.63 -8.25 -22.73
CA ALA A 267 44.80 -7.04 -22.75
C ALA A 267 45.50 -5.87 -22.05
N THR A 268 45.36 -4.69 -22.64
CA THR A 268 45.69 -3.39 -22.05
C THR A 268 44.44 -2.53 -22.00
N ALA A 269 44.54 -1.30 -21.49
CA ALA A 269 43.40 -0.38 -21.48
C ALA A 269 42.83 -0.07 -22.88
N THR A 270 43.64 -0.18 -23.94
CA THR A 270 43.27 0.23 -25.31
C THR A 270 43.43 -0.85 -26.37
N THR A 271 44.10 -1.96 -26.07
CA THR A 271 44.39 -3.03 -27.02
C THR A 271 44.16 -4.41 -26.44
N VAL A 272 43.70 -5.34 -27.26
CA VAL A 272 43.69 -6.79 -26.96
C VAL A 272 44.38 -7.51 -28.11
N THR A 273 45.42 -8.27 -27.80
CA THR A 273 46.16 -9.05 -28.79
C THR A 273 46.03 -10.54 -28.54
N GLY A 274 46.18 -11.36 -29.57
CA GLY A 274 46.17 -12.81 -29.46
C GLY A 274 46.31 -13.47 -30.82
N THR A 275 46.06 -14.77 -30.86
CA THR A 275 46.15 -15.59 -32.08
C THR A 275 44.81 -16.24 -32.39
N THR A 276 44.34 -16.13 -33.63
CA THR A 276 43.06 -16.71 -34.06
C THR A 276 43.07 -18.23 -33.96
N PRO A 277 41.98 -18.86 -33.51
CA PRO A 277 41.82 -20.31 -33.60
C PRO A 277 41.52 -20.74 -35.05
N PRO A 278 41.60 -22.05 -35.37
CA PRO A 278 41.04 -22.60 -36.60
C PRO A 278 39.54 -22.32 -36.70
N GLY A 279 39.05 -22.03 -37.91
CA GLY A 279 37.67 -21.66 -38.18
C GLY A 279 37.18 -22.14 -39.55
N VAL A 280 35.87 -22.10 -39.75
CA VAL A 280 35.25 -22.40 -41.05
C VAL A 280 35.39 -21.17 -41.96
N PRO A 281 35.73 -21.32 -43.26
CA PRO A 281 35.72 -20.21 -44.21
C PRO A 281 34.41 -19.42 -44.17
N GLY A 282 34.52 -18.10 -44.06
CA GLY A 282 33.39 -17.19 -43.86
C GLY A 282 33.55 -16.25 -42.67
N THR A 283 32.53 -15.41 -42.45
CA THR A 283 32.54 -14.39 -41.39
C THR A 283 32.36 -15.04 -40.02
N ALA A 284 33.28 -14.74 -39.10
CA ALA A 284 33.22 -15.09 -37.70
C ALA A 284 32.86 -13.86 -36.85
N THR A 285 31.88 -14.05 -35.96
CA THR A 285 31.57 -13.09 -34.90
C THR A 285 32.68 -13.14 -33.88
N VAL A 286 33.28 -11.99 -33.59
CA VAL A 286 34.33 -11.86 -32.58
C VAL A 286 33.72 -11.27 -31.32
N THR A 287 33.88 -11.95 -30.19
CA THR A 287 33.38 -11.48 -28.89
C THR A 287 34.49 -11.45 -27.85
N LEU A 288 34.64 -10.30 -27.19
CA LEU A 288 35.46 -10.16 -26.00
C LEU A 288 34.73 -10.76 -24.80
N VAL A 289 35.46 -11.46 -23.94
CA VAL A 289 34.94 -12.04 -22.70
C VAL A 289 35.51 -11.27 -21.52
N THR A 290 34.63 -10.84 -20.61
CA THR A 290 34.96 -10.21 -19.33
C THR A 290 34.32 -10.97 -18.18
N ALA A 291 34.70 -10.65 -16.94
CA ALA A 291 34.08 -11.23 -15.75
C ALA A 291 32.56 -10.95 -15.64
N THR A 292 32.07 -9.88 -16.27
CA THR A 292 30.67 -9.43 -16.18
C THR A 292 29.84 -9.74 -17.42
N GLY A 293 30.42 -10.35 -18.46
CA GLY A 293 29.72 -10.67 -19.70
C GLY A 293 30.60 -10.58 -20.95
N THR A 294 29.97 -10.53 -22.12
CA THR A 294 30.67 -10.46 -23.41
C THR A 294 30.33 -9.17 -24.18
N VAL A 295 31.26 -8.73 -25.02
CA VAL A 295 31.09 -7.56 -25.90
C VAL A 295 31.50 -7.95 -27.31
N THR A 296 30.63 -7.73 -28.30
CA THR A 296 30.93 -8.01 -29.71
C THR A 296 31.86 -6.95 -30.29
N VAL A 297 32.90 -7.39 -30.99
CA VAL A 297 33.80 -6.51 -31.74
C VAL A 297 33.13 -6.15 -33.07
N PRO A 298 32.97 -4.86 -33.39
CA PRO A 298 32.43 -4.43 -34.68
C PRO A 298 33.25 -4.98 -35.86
N GLY A 299 32.58 -5.40 -36.93
CA GLY A 299 33.20 -5.88 -38.17
C GLY A 299 33.57 -7.38 -38.19
N GLY A 300 33.72 -8.03 -37.04
CA GLY A 300 34.07 -9.45 -36.96
C GLY A 300 35.41 -9.80 -37.63
N PHE A 301 35.59 -11.07 -37.99
CA PHE A 301 36.79 -11.57 -38.67
C PHE A 301 36.41 -12.51 -39.81
N LEU A 302 37.04 -12.39 -40.98
CA LEU A 302 36.77 -13.24 -42.14
C LEU A 302 37.83 -14.34 -42.27
N TYR A 303 37.42 -15.60 -42.14
CA TYR A 303 38.25 -16.74 -42.49
C TYR A 303 38.22 -16.97 -44.00
N VAL A 304 39.41 -17.00 -44.63
CA VAL A 304 39.62 -17.22 -46.07
C VAL A 304 40.43 -18.49 -46.34
#